data_AF-A0A8C4QZ09-F1
#
_entry.id   AF-A0A8C4QZ09-F1
#
_cell.length_a   1.000
_cell.length_b   1.000
_cell.length_c   1.000
_cell.angle_alpha   90.00
_cell.angle_beta   90.00
_cell.angle_gamma   90.00
#
_symmetry.space_group_name_H-M   'P 1'
#
loop_
_entity.id
_entity.type
_entity.pdbx_description
1 polymer ?
#
loop_
_entity_poly.entity_id
_entity_poly.type
_entity_poly.pdbx_seq_one_letter_code
_entity_poly.pdbx_strand_id
1 'polypeptide(L)'
;MDQAAVASTSSRSASPGVSTQGCPSPSSTSIASLTQPFTSSLSAAAGSWYQFDLSRVQGDLDGVTDGVLRRQDESDVARKRLVELSKDFRKTAEEDVRRAVAPLLKIFQAEVDALSRRSEEAETAFLEVYKQLMVLPDPAPLLENASSRLIKLQNVELERQKLRETLSDYHTEFAQIRNQDVTVKSLRERLRELELELESRAQQLAQERIERERAEGAQRESSLREEKERALSQLQLGERRARELHLALAACQSEVLEVRNKYEEEASASSAELELLLSDLERVTQRAEGAEREVDNMRAQATSAMATADNARHANEREDELVQREWDIDQREQEIEKRRWDLQRREQDIERRERGLEKREQEVEILQIEQAKRLQELERHLRSQSDYEEIKAELRLLRSVELAHKSEADEEEGEGEPLEVLLLERSRRLQDELAALRASAGESAAQFLDLETRHKEVEKVASDQKELIGRLEHDLQMTLPLIGKRTEAEGMADAEKVAEPVVEATTRFLSQSPQPLLEIVTNQRERLRQKNQELEAECRKHRQTLQGVQQEVESLRADNVALYGKIQFLQGYSSQEKGSNEREQRYRVQYEANLDPFSSFSRQVTSYFLY
;
A
#
# COMPACT_ATOMS: atom_id res chain seq x y z
N MET A 1 24.98 54.87 4.92
CA MET A 1 26.09 54.51 4.03
C MET A 1 25.88 53.06 3.63
N ASP A 2 26.04 52.81 2.32
CA ASP A 2 25.89 51.54 1.57
C ASP A 2 24.44 51.02 1.43
N GLN A 3 23.64 51.40 0.40
CA GLN A 3 23.70 51.11 -1.05
C GLN A 3 23.83 49.60 -1.34
N ALA A 4 22.97 48.92 -2.10
CA ALA A 4 22.30 49.32 -3.34
C ALA A 4 20.93 48.63 -3.55
N ALA A 5 20.11 49.29 -4.38
CA ALA A 5 18.70 49.06 -4.60
C ALA A 5 18.38 47.89 -5.53
N VAL A 6 17.31 47.16 -5.19
CA VAL A 6 16.64 46.17 -6.04
C VAL A 6 15.74 46.90 -7.04
N ALA A 7 16.17 46.95 -8.29
CA ALA A 7 15.38 47.51 -9.39
C ALA A 7 14.30 46.51 -9.84
N SER A 8 13.05 46.89 -9.61
CA SER A 8 11.86 46.28 -10.17
C SER A 8 11.75 46.64 -11.65
N THR A 9 11.70 45.67 -12.56
CA THR A 9 11.27 45.88 -13.94
C THR A 9 10.07 44.99 -14.26
N SER A 10 8.89 45.60 -14.12
CA SER A 10 7.66 45.15 -14.74
C SER A 10 7.78 45.36 -16.25
N SER A 11 7.73 44.29 -17.04
CA SER A 11 7.49 44.39 -18.49
C SER A 11 6.27 43.56 -18.86
N ARG A 12 5.14 44.26 -18.79
CA ARG A 12 3.85 43.91 -19.36
C ARG A 12 4.01 43.89 -20.89
N SER A 13 4.13 42.72 -21.51
CA SER A 13 4.02 42.59 -22.97
C SER A 13 2.67 41.98 -23.31
N ALA A 14 1.83 42.83 -23.89
CA ALA A 14 0.53 42.49 -24.44
C ALA A 14 0.70 41.55 -25.64
N SER A 15 -0.03 40.45 -25.64
CA SER A 15 -0.22 39.60 -26.81
C SER A 15 -1.14 40.32 -27.80
N PRO A 16 -0.74 40.54 -29.06
CA PRO A 16 -1.71 40.77 -30.11
C PRO A 16 -2.19 39.41 -30.61
N GLY A 17 -3.50 39.19 -30.53
CA GLY A 17 -4.17 38.08 -31.20
C GLY A 17 -3.94 38.19 -32.71
N VAL A 18 -3.11 37.30 -33.24
CA VAL A 18 -3.01 37.09 -34.69
C VAL A 18 -3.99 35.98 -35.03
N SER A 19 -5.15 36.41 -35.53
CA SER A 19 -6.05 35.57 -36.32
C SER A 19 -5.35 35.27 -37.65
N THR A 20 -4.65 34.15 -37.74
CA THR A 20 -4.25 33.58 -39.03
C THR A 20 -5.25 32.52 -39.43
N GLN A 21 -6.12 32.96 -40.33
CA GLN A 21 -6.92 32.22 -41.29
C GLN A 21 -6.39 30.81 -41.59
N GLY A 22 -7.33 29.87 -41.67
CA GLY A 22 -7.07 28.52 -42.14
C GLY A 22 -6.41 28.55 -43.51
N CYS A 23 -5.14 28.14 -43.56
CA CYS A 23 -4.54 27.63 -44.78
C CYS A 23 -5.16 26.26 -45.06
N PRO A 24 -5.75 26.02 -46.24
CA PRO A 24 -6.12 24.67 -46.63
C PRO A 24 -4.83 23.86 -46.67
N SER A 25 -4.83 22.70 -45.99
CA SER A 25 -3.81 21.69 -46.11
C SER A 25 -3.54 21.45 -47.61
N PRO A 26 -2.30 21.65 -48.11
CA PRO A 26 -1.99 21.21 -49.44
C PRO A 26 -2.08 19.69 -49.37
N SER A 27 -3.08 19.17 -50.06
CA SER A 27 -3.25 17.76 -50.43
C SER A 27 -1.88 17.08 -50.48
N SER A 28 -1.68 16.15 -49.56
CA SER A 28 -0.58 15.21 -49.43
C SER A 28 -0.53 14.28 -50.66
N THR A 29 -0.29 14.88 -51.83
CA THR A 29 0.22 14.13 -52.98
C THR A 29 1.69 13.92 -52.68
N SER A 30 2.00 12.77 -52.10
CA SER A 30 3.35 12.42 -51.69
C SER A 30 4.31 12.57 -52.86
N ILE A 31 5.23 13.54 -52.81
CA ILE A 31 6.29 13.70 -53.83
C ILE A 31 7.11 12.41 -53.96
N ALA A 32 7.10 11.55 -52.92
CA ALA A 32 7.65 10.20 -52.96
C ALA A 32 7.01 9.30 -54.04
N SER A 33 5.71 9.43 -54.33
CA SER A 33 5.04 8.61 -55.36
C SER A 33 5.38 9.04 -56.79
N LEU A 34 5.84 10.28 -56.98
CA LEU A 34 6.26 10.81 -58.30
C LEU A 34 7.76 10.59 -58.56
N THR A 35 8.57 10.42 -57.51
CA THR A 35 10.03 10.33 -57.63
C THR A 35 10.55 8.90 -57.80
N GLN A 36 9.84 7.87 -57.34
CA GLN A 36 10.21 6.47 -57.59
C GLN A 36 10.24 6.05 -59.07
N PRO A 37 9.23 6.37 -59.92
CA PRO A 37 9.34 6.05 -61.35
C PRO A 37 10.48 6.82 -62.01
N PHE A 38 10.79 8.02 -61.51
CA PHE A 38 11.87 8.86 -62.03
C PHE A 38 13.28 8.33 -61.66
N THR A 39 13.50 7.84 -60.43
CA THR A 39 14.78 7.22 -60.04
C THR A 39 15.06 5.95 -60.84
N SER A 40 14.03 5.10 -61.03
CA SER A 40 14.15 3.89 -61.84
C SER A 40 14.43 4.22 -63.31
N SER A 41 13.76 5.23 -63.87
CA SER A 41 14.02 5.68 -65.24
C SER A 41 15.43 6.25 -65.41
N LEU A 42 15.94 6.98 -64.41
CA LEU A 42 17.28 7.59 -64.47
C LEU A 42 18.39 6.52 -64.34
N SER A 43 18.18 5.52 -63.48
CA SER A 43 19.08 4.37 -63.35
C SER A 43 19.06 3.49 -64.61
N ALA A 44 17.90 3.27 -65.22
CA ALA A 44 17.79 2.56 -66.50
C ALA A 44 18.47 3.32 -67.65
N ALA A 45 18.32 4.66 -67.69
CA ALA A 45 19.01 5.51 -68.66
C ALA A 45 20.53 5.45 -68.46
N ALA A 46 21.03 5.56 -67.22
CA ALA A 46 22.46 5.41 -66.92
C ALA A 46 22.99 4.05 -67.38
N GLY A 47 22.29 2.95 -67.05
CA GLY A 47 22.65 1.60 -67.48
C GLY A 47 22.69 1.43 -69.01
N SER A 48 21.77 2.09 -69.72
CA SER A 48 21.75 2.09 -71.19
C SER A 48 22.97 2.82 -71.78
N TRP A 49 23.38 3.94 -71.17
CA TRP A 49 24.59 4.67 -71.59
C TRP A 49 25.88 3.92 -71.25
N TYR A 50 25.94 3.20 -70.13
CA TYR A 50 27.06 2.29 -69.83
C TYR A 50 27.19 1.17 -70.85
N GLN A 51 26.07 0.59 -71.28
CA GLN A 51 26.08 -0.46 -72.31
C GLN A 51 26.46 0.07 -73.70
N PHE A 52 26.06 1.32 -73.99
CA PHE A 52 26.45 2.01 -75.22
C PHE A 52 27.96 2.27 -75.28
N ASP A 53 28.58 2.56 -74.13
CA ASP A 53 30.02 2.81 -73.98
C ASP A 53 30.54 3.85 -74.99
N LEU A 54 30.17 5.12 -74.73
CA LEU A 54 30.50 6.24 -75.62
C LEU A 54 32.01 6.34 -75.87
N SER A 55 32.85 5.99 -74.88
CA SER A 55 34.31 6.04 -75.01
C SER A 55 34.82 5.03 -76.04
N ARG A 56 34.29 3.80 -76.02
CA ARG A 56 34.62 2.80 -77.04
C ARG A 56 34.14 3.22 -78.42
N VAL A 57 32.91 3.70 -78.53
CA VAL A 57 32.35 4.16 -79.82
C VAL A 57 33.11 5.35 -80.40
N GLN A 58 33.54 6.30 -79.56
CA GLN A 58 34.42 7.41 -79.96
C GLN A 58 35.75 6.88 -80.51
N GLY A 59 36.40 5.94 -79.82
CA GLY A 59 37.63 5.31 -80.29
C GLY A 59 37.48 4.53 -81.60
N ASP A 60 36.37 3.79 -81.79
CA ASP A 60 36.07 3.09 -83.04
C ASP A 60 35.86 4.09 -84.20
N LEU A 61 35.18 5.22 -83.94
CA LEU A 61 34.96 6.27 -84.92
C LEU A 61 36.22 7.06 -85.26
N ASP A 62 37.14 7.24 -84.31
CA ASP A 62 38.47 7.82 -84.57
C ASP A 62 39.21 6.97 -85.63
N GLY A 63 39.22 5.65 -85.46
CA GLY A 63 39.84 4.72 -86.41
C GLY A 63 39.17 4.73 -87.79
N VAL A 64 37.84 4.83 -87.85
CA VAL A 64 37.10 4.97 -89.11
C VAL A 64 37.41 6.31 -89.79
N THR A 65 37.49 7.39 -89.01
CA THR A 65 37.82 8.73 -89.49
C THR A 65 39.22 8.77 -90.10
N ASP A 66 40.22 8.23 -89.42
CA ASP A 66 41.58 8.08 -89.97
C ASP A 66 41.59 7.30 -91.29
N GLY A 67 40.77 6.24 -91.37
CA GLY A 67 40.60 5.45 -92.60
C GLY A 67 39.96 6.24 -93.74
N VAL A 68 38.97 7.10 -93.44
CA VAL A 68 38.32 7.98 -94.42
C VAL A 68 39.29 9.03 -94.93
N LEU A 69 40.03 9.72 -94.05
CA LEU A 69 41.01 10.72 -94.49
C LEU A 69 42.08 10.12 -95.39
N ARG A 70 42.61 8.93 -95.06
CA ARG A 70 43.59 8.23 -95.93
C ARG A 70 43.01 7.92 -97.31
N ARG A 71 41.76 7.46 -97.39
CA ARG A 71 41.09 7.16 -98.66
C ARG A 71 40.80 8.42 -99.47
N GLN A 72 40.50 9.53 -98.81
CA GLN A 72 40.33 10.83 -99.45
C GLN A 72 41.64 11.27 -100.14
N ASP A 73 42.77 11.20 -99.41
CA ASP A 73 44.10 11.51 -99.95
C ASP A 73 44.48 10.58 -101.13
N GLU A 74 44.22 9.27 -101.00
CA GLU A 74 44.47 8.28 -102.06
C GLU A 74 43.62 8.54 -103.32
N SER A 75 42.34 8.85 -103.13
CA SER A 75 41.39 9.17 -104.21
C SER A 75 41.81 10.43 -104.95
N ASP A 76 42.22 11.48 -104.24
CA ASP A 76 42.72 12.72 -104.83
C ASP A 76 44.00 12.52 -105.65
N VAL A 77 44.94 11.71 -105.16
CA VAL A 77 46.15 11.35 -105.90
C VAL A 77 45.81 10.51 -107.13
N ALA A 78 44.92 9.52 -107.01
CA ALA A 78 44.50 8.68 -108.12
C ALA A 78 43.77 9.49 -109.21
N ARG A 79 42.90 10.43 -108.83
CA ARG A 79 42.19 11.33 -109.75
C ARG A 79 43.16 12.25 -110.49
N LYS A 80 44.15 12.84 -109.79
CA LYS A 80 45.20 13.65 -110.43
C LYS A 80 45.99 12.85 -111.47
N ARG A 81 46.42 11.63 -111.12
CA ARG A 81 47.10 10.70 -112.05
C ARG A 81 46.24 10.36 -113.27
N LEU A 82 44.94 10.11 -113.08
CA LEU A 82 44.02 9.81 -114.18
C LEU A 82 43.87 11.00 -115.15
N VAL A 83 43.85 12.23 -114.61
CA VAL A 83 43.81 13.47 -115.42
C VAL A 83 45.10 13.65 -116.21
N GLU A 84 46.26 13.38 -115.62
CA GLU A 84 47.57 13.43 -116.29
C GLU A 84 47.64 12.41 -117.44
N LEU A 85 47.32 11.13 -117.17
CA LEU A 85 47.26 10.08 -118.19
C LEU A 85 46.27 10.41 -119.32
N SER A 86 45.12 11.00 -118.97
CA SER A 86 44.12 11.46 -119.96
C SER A 86 44.60 12.65 -120.81
N LYS A 87 45.50 13.48 -120.30
CA LYS A 87 46.13 14.58 -121.06
C LYS A 87 47.23 14.04 -121.97
N ASP A 88 48.03 13.10 -121.47
CA ASP A 88 49.12 12.50 -122.23
C ASP A 88 48.58 11.66 -123.38
N PHE A 89 47.54 10.86 -123.17
CA PHE A 89 46.84 10.12 -124.23
C PHE A 89 46.33 11.06 -125.34
N ARG A 90 45.79 12.23 -124.98
CA ARG A 90 45.33 13.23 -125.96
C ARG A 90 46.47 13.83 -126.79
N LYS A 91 47.70 13.86 -126.27
CA LYS A 91 48.89 14.38 -126.97
C LYS A 91 49.55 13.33 -127.86
N THR A 92 49.58 12.07 -127.44
CA THR A 92 50.36 11.00 -128.09
C THR A 92 49.58 10.13 -129.07
N ALA A 93 48.24 10.07 -128.97
CA ALA A 93 47.43 9.18 -129.80
C ALA A 93 47.16 9.71 -131.23
N GLU A 94 47.00 8.80 -132.20
CA GLU A 94 46.60 9.08 -133.60
C GLU A 94 45.22 9.76 -133.69
N GLU A 95 44.99 10.59 -134.72
CA GLU A 95 43.80 11.46 -134.82
C GLU A 95 42.46 10.69 -134.86
N ASP A 96 42.40 9.57 -135.55
CA ASP A 96 41.16 8.78 -135.68
C ASP A 96 40.78 8.07 -134.37
N VAL A 97 41.78 7.51 -133.67
CA VAL A 97 41.60 6.90 -132.33
C VAL A 97 41.19 7.96 -131.31
N ARG A 98 41.78 9.16 -131.39
CA ARG A 98 41.41 10.29 -130.52
C ARG A 98 39.95 10.69 -130.72
N ARG A 99 39.45 10.73 -131.96
CA ARG A 99 38.05 11.07 -132.26
C ARG A 99 37.07 10.03 -131.71
N ALA A 100 37.41 8.73 -131.79
CA ALA A 100 36.55 7.66 -131.28
C ALA A 100 36.53 7.59 -129.73
N VAL A 101 37.67 7.79 -129.08
CA VAL A 101 37.84 7.61 -127.62
C VAL A 101 37.48 8.88 -126.83
N ALA A 102 37.54 10.08 -127.43
CA ALA A 102 37.19 11.33 -126.77
C ALA A 102 35.79 11.37 -126.11
N PRO A 103 34.68 10.98 -126.77
CA PRO A 103 33.36 10.95 -126.12
C PRO A 103 33.31 9.94 -124.97
N LEU A 104 34.00 8.81 -125.08
CA LEU A 104 34.08 7.79 -124.04
C LEU A 104 34.84 8.29 -122.81
N LEU A 105 36.01 8.91 -123.00
CA LEU A 105 36.78 9.55 -121.91
C LEU A 105 35.97 10.64 -121.20
N LYS A 106 35.16 11.40 -121.95
CA LYS A 106 34.31 12.45 -121.37
C LYS A 106 33.20 11.86 -120.49
N ILE A 107 32.59 10.74 -120.87
CA ILE A 107 31.58 10.04 -120.05
C ILE A 107 32.22 9.39 -118.83
N PHE A 108 33.37 8.72 -118.97
CA PHE A 108 34.10 8.17 -117.82
C PHE A 108 34.57 9.26 -116.85
N GLN A 109 35.02 10.41 -117.35
CA GLN A 109 35.35 11.57 -116.50
C GLN A 109 34.12 12.08 -115.75
N ALA A 110 32.97 12.20 -116.42
CA ALA A 110 31.72 12.62 -115.77
C ALA A 110 31.27 11.64 -114.68
N GLU A 111 31.40 10.33 -114.90
CA GLU A 111 31.06 9.31 -113.90
C GLU A 111 32.04 9.32 -112.72
N VAL A 112 33.35 9.42 -112.97
CA VAL A 112 34.37 9.55 -111.91
C VAL A 112 34.13 10.83 -111.09
N ASP A 113 33.84 11.96 -111.74
CA ASP A 113 33.53 13.21 -111.05
C ASP A 113 32.23 13.13 -110.24
N ALA A 114 31.21 12.41 -110.74
CA ALA A 114 29.96 12.19 -110.01
C ALA A 114 30.16 11.27 -108.79
N LEU A 115 30.97 10.21 -108.93
CA LEU A 115 31.32 9.31 -107.83
C LEU A 115 32.17 10.02 -106.77
N SER A 116 33.16 10.82 -107.17
CA SER A 116 33.97 11.64 -106.26
C SER A 116 33.11 12.65 -105.50
N ARG A 117 32.17 13.32 -106.16
CA ARG A 117 31.24 14.24 -105.47
C ARG A 117 30.36 13.51 -104.45
N ARG A 118 29.81 12.35 -104.81
CA ARG A 118 29.01 11.55 -103.89
C ARG A 118 29.81 11.06 -102.69
N SER A 119 31.07 10.66 -102.89
CA SER A 119 31.95 10.27 -101.78
C SER A 119 32.33 11.47 -100.92
N GLU A 120 32.72 12.60 -101.53
CA GLU A 120 33.02 13.85 -100.80
C GLU A 120 31.83 14.31 -99.95
N GLU A 121 30.60 14.27 -100.48
CA GLU A 121 29.37 14.60 -99.73
C GLU A 121 29.11 13.63 -98.57
N ALA A 122 29.32 12.32 -98.76
CA ALA A 122 29.14 11.33 -97.71
C ALA A 122 30.23 11.44 -96.62
N GLU A 123 31.48 11.68 -97.00
CA GLU A 123 32.63 11.84 -96.11
C GLU A 123 32.50 13.13 -95.30
N THR A 124 32.13 14.25 -95.94
CA THR A 124 31.88 15.52 -95.24
C THR A 124 30.74 15.41 -94.24
N ALA A 125 29.61 14.81 -94.62
CA ALA A 125 28.49 14.57 -93.70
C ALA A 125 28.89 13.67 -92.52
N PHE A 126 29.67 12.62 -92.75
CA PHE A 126 30.20 11.76 -91.68
C PHE A 126 31.11 12.54 -90.72
N LEU A 127 32.07 13.29 -91.26
CA LEU A 127 33.02 14.09 -90.46
C LEU A 127 32.31 15.17 -89.63
N GLU A 128 31.22 15.75 -90.13
CA GLU A 128 30.40 16.70 -89.39
C GLU A 128 29.72 16.06 -88.17
N VAL A 129 29.11 14.89 -88.33
CA VAL A 129 28.48 14.14 -87.23
C VAL A 129 29.52 13.67 -86.22
N TYR A 130 30.65 13.14 -86.70
CA TYR A 130 31.75 12.69 -85.86
C TYR A 130 32.32 13.83 -85.00
N LYS A 131 32.56 15.02 -85.57
CA LYS A 131 33.03 16.20 -84.82
C LYS A 131 32.11 16.57 -83.67
N GLN A 132 30.79 16.43 -83.85
CA GLN A 132 29.83 16.70 -82.77
C GLN A 132 29.88 15.61 -81.69
N LEU A 133 30.02 14.34 -82.08
CA LEU A 133 30.02 13.22 -81.15
C LEU A 133 31.30 13.14 -80.30
N MET A 134 32.46 13.53 -80.83
CA MET A 134 33.74 13.49 -80.11
C MET A 134 33.85 14.50 -78.97
N VAL A 135 33.13 15.62 -79.06
CA VAL A 135 33.17 16.68 -78.04
C VAL A 135 32.21 16.40 -76.89
N LEU A 136 31.31 15.43 -77.03
CA LEU A 136 30.30 15.14 -76.01
C LEU A 136 30.93 14.40 -74.82
N PRO A 137 30.78 14.94 -73.59
CA PRO A 137 31.18 14.22 -72.38
C PRO A 137 30.23 13.04 -72.11
N ASP A 138 30.75 11.98 -71.50
CA ASP A 138 29.94 10.81 -71.13
C ASP A 138 28.83 11.19 -70.12
N PRO A 139 27.54 11.01 -70.46
CA PRO A 139 26.43 11.31 -69.56
C PRO A 139 26.22 10.26 -68.45
N ALA A 140 26.75 9.04 -68.59
CA ALA A 140 26.55 7.95 -67.64
C ALA A 140 26.93 8.32 -66.18
N PRO A 141 28.13 8.85 -65.89
CA PRO A 141 28.51 9.21 -64.51
C PRO A 141 27.67 10.35 -63.93
N LEU A 142 27.18 11.27 -64.76
CA LEU A 142 26.31 12.36 -64.31
C LEU A 142 24.92 11.85 -63.92
N LEU A 143 24.38 10.90 -64.70
CA LEU A 143 23.09 10.26 -64.42
C LEU A 143 23.15 9.40 -63.15
N GLU A 144 24.25 8.66 -62.92
CA GLU A 144 24.45 7.92 -61.67
C GLU A 144 24.52 8.85 -60.46
N ASN A 145 25.29 9.94 -60.56
CA ASN A 145 25.39 10.93 -59.49
C ASN A 145 24.04 11.60 -59.21
N ALA A 146 23.25 11.90 -60.24
CA ALA A 146 21.91 12.43 -60.07
C ALA A 146 20.96 11.41 -59.41
N SER A 147 21.04 10.13 -59.81
CA SER A 147 20.21 9.06 -59.23
C SER A 147 20.52 8.84 -57.74
N SER A 148 21.80 8.81 -57.37
CA SER A 148 22.23 8.65 -55.99
C SER A 148 21.85 9.85 -55.11
N ARG A 149 21.93 11.07 -55.63
CA ARG A 149 21.45 12.28 -54.92
C ARG A 149 19.95 12.26 -54.71
N LEU A 150 19.19 11.79 -55.70
CA LEU A 150 17.74 11.69 -55.60
C LEU A 150 17.30 10.66 -54.56
N ILE A 151 17.98 9.51 -54.48
CA ILE A 151 17.76 8.51 -53.42
C ILE A 151 18.05 9.11 -52.03
N LYS A 152 19.17 9.84 -51.88
CA LYS A 152 19.50 10.52 -50.61
C LYS A 152 18.43 11.54 -50.21
N LEU A 153 17.91 12.32 -51.17
CA LEU A 153 16.82 13.25 -50.93
C LEU A 153 15.54 12.54 -50.48
N GLN A 154 15.16 11.43 -51.12
CA GLN A 154 14.01 10.63 -50.70
C GLN A 154 14.14 10.12 -49.25
N ASN A 155 15.34 9.66 -48.86
CA ASN A 155 15.59 9.20 -47.49
C ASN A 155 15.42 10.35 -46.47
N VAL A 156 15.99 11.53 -46.76
CA VAL A 156 15.85 12.72 -45.90
C VAL A 156 14.40 13.18 -45.82
N GLU A 157 13.64 13.10 -46.91
CA GLU A 157 12.21 13.44 -46.91
C GLU A 157 11.39 12.49 -46.06
N LEU A 158 11.69 11.18 -46.10
CA LEU A 158 11.06 10.17 -45.24
C LEU A 158 11.40 10.40 -43.77
N GLU A 159 12.65 10.71 -43.45
CA GLU A 159 13.07 11.07 -42.09
C GLU A 159 12.34 12.33 -41.61
N ARG A 160 12.25 13.36 -42.45
CA ARG A 160 11.50 14.59 -42.15
C ARG A 160 10.02 14.30 -41.91
N GLN A 161 9.42 13.38 -42.66
CA GLN A 161 8.03 12.98 -42.44
C GLN A 161 7.87 12.28 -41.09
N LYS A 162 8.72 11.28 -40.79
CA LYS A 162 8.73 10.59 -39.49
C LYS A 162 8.90 11.57 -38.33
N LEU A 163 9.82 12.52 -38.45
CA LEU A 163 10.02 13.55 -37.42
C LEU A 163 8.81 14.47 -37.25
N ARG A 164 8.05 14.74 -38.31
CA ARG A 164 6.80 15.51 -38.21
C ARG A 164 5.70 14.71 -37.55
N GLU A 165 5.59 13.42 -37.86
CA GLU A 165 4.65 12.50 -37.21
C GLU A 165 4.94 12.40 -35.72
N THR A 166 6.20 12.14 -35.32
CA THR A 166 6.58 12.10 -33.89
C THR A 166 6.35 13.42 -33.18
N LEU A 167 6.64 14.57 -33.81
CA LEU A 167 6.33 15.87 -33.24
C LEU A 167 4.81 16.10 -33.09
N SER A 168 4.00 15.58 -34.03
CA SER A 168 2.55 15.65 -33.93
C SER A 168 2.03 14.76 -32.80
N ASP A 169 2.56 13.55 -32.66
CA ASP A 169 2.21 12.62 -31.59
C ASP A 169 2.55 13.23 -30.23
N TYR A 170 3.77 13.76 -30.05
CA TYR A 170 4.13 14.50 -28.84
C TYR A 170 3.20 15.67 -28.57
N HIS A 171 2.79 16.43 -29.60
CA HIS A 171 1.85 17.53 -29.41
C HIS A 171 0.48 17.04 -28.91
N THR A 172 0.00 15.90 -29.41
CA THR A 172 -1.24 15.29 -28.91
C THR A 172 -1.10 14.76 -27.48
N GLU A 173 0.02 14.11 -27.15
CA GLU A 173 0.32 13.66 -25.78
C GLU A 173 0.40 14.84 -24.82
N PHE A 174 1.08 15.93 -25.19
CA PHE A 174 1.12 17.15 -24.38
C PHE A 174 -0.26 17.77 -24.18
N ALA A 175 -1.13 17.73 -25.19
CA ALA A 175 -2.51 18.20 -25.06
C ALA A 175 -3.32 17.31 -24.09
N GLN A 176 -3.13 15.99 -24.15
CA GLN A 176 -3.76 15.04 -23.22
C GLN A 176 -3.26 15.23 -21.79
N ILE A 177 -1.95 15.36 -21.57
CA ILE A 177 -1.35 15.61 -20.25
C ILE A 177 -1.88 16.92 -19.67
N ARG A 178 -1.96 17.99 -20.47
CA ARG A 178 -2.56 19.26 -20.01
C ARG A 178 -4.03 19.12 -19.62
N ASN A 179 -4.79 18.32 -20.34
CA ASN A 179 -6.18 18.03 -19.97
C ASN A 179 -6.24 17.25 -18.65
N GLN A 180 -5.39 16.22 -18.50
CA GLN A 180 -5.26 15.47 -17.25
C GLN A 180 -4.87 16.40 -16.08
N ASP A 181 -3.95 17.34 -16.25
CA ASP A 181 -3.59 18.32 -15.23
C ASP A 181 -4.78 19.18 -14.77
N VAL A 182 -5.69 19.54 -15.69
CA VAL A 182 -6.92 20.26 -15.34
C VAL A 182 -7.85 19.36 -14.51
N THR A 183 -8.02 18.10 -14.91
CA THR A 183 -8.84 17.15 -14.14
C THR A 183 -8.26 16.90 -12.75
N VAL A 184 -6.94 16.74 -12.64
CA VAL A 184 -6.24 16.54 -11.37
C VAL A 184 -6.38 17.76 -10.47
N LYS A 185 -6.31 18.98 -11.02
CA LYS A 185 -6.58 20.21 -10.24
C LYS A 185 -8.00 20.24 -9.71
N SER A 186 -9.00 19.94 -10.55
CA SER A 186 -10.41 19.91 -10.13
C SER A 186 -10.68 18.85 -9.06
N LEU A 187 -10.06 17.67 -9.16
CA LEU A 187 -10.18 16.60 -8.16
C LEU A 187 -9.49 16.99 -6.84
N ARG A 188 -8.33 17.64 -6.91
CA ARG A 188 -7.64 18.16 -5.71
C ARG A 188 -8.43 19.27 -5.02
N GLU A 189 -9.07 20.16 -5.78
CA GLU A 189 -9.97 21.17 -5.23
C GLU A 189 -11.18 20.52 -4.57
N ARG A 190 -11.81 19.53 -5.22
CA ARG A 190 -12.93 18.80 -4.63
C ARG A 190 -12.55 18.02 -3.37
N LEU A 191 -11.36 17.43 -3.34
CA LEU A 191 -10.84 16.74 -2.17
C LEU A 191 -10.63 17.72 -1.01
N ARG A 192 -10.05 18.90 -1.27
CA ARG A 192 -9.92 19.95 -0.25
C ARG A 192 -11.26 20.46 0.27
N GLU A 193 -12.25 20.60 -0.60
CA GLU A 193 -13.62 20.98 -0.18
C GLU A 193 -14.22 19.93 0.75
N LEU A 194 -14.10 18.64 0.41
CA LEU A 194 -14.59 17.54 1.26
C LEU A 194 -13.82 17.44 2.58
N GLU A 195 -12.50 17.64 2.57
CA GLU A 195 -11.68 17.69 3.79
C GLU A 195 -12.14 18.84 4.70
N LEU A 196 -12.35 20.04 4.15
CA LEU A 196 -12.84 21.20 4.90
C LEU A 196 -14.27 20.96 5.44
N GLU A 197 -15.15 20.33 4.66
CA GLU A 197 -16.49 19.94 5.11
C GLU A 197 -16.44 18.92 6.25
N LEU A 198 -15.54 17.94 6.20
CA LEU A 198 -15.36 16.95 7.27
C LEU A 198 -14.75 17.58 8.53
N GLU A 199 -13.74 18.44 8.37
CA GLU A 199 -13.13 19.18 9.49
C GLU A 199 -14.16 20.09 10.18
N SER A 200 -14.94 20.85 9.41
CA SER A 200 -15.99 21.71 9.97
C SER A 200 -17.09 20.92 10.67
N ARG A 201 -17.53 19.78 10.12
CA ARG A 201 -18.47 18.88 10.80
C ARG A 201 -17.89 18.28 12.08
N ALA A 202 -16.63 17.86 12.06
CA ALA A 202 -15.95 17.35 13.24
C ALA A 202 -15.83 18.42 14.32
N GLN A 203 -15.47 19.66 13.95
CA GLN A 203 -15.43 20.80 14.85
C GLN A 203 -16.81 21.13 15.43
N GLN A 204 -17.87 21.12 14.62
CA GLN A 204 -19.24 21.33 15.09
C GLN A 204 -19.66 20.27 16.11
N LEU A 205 -19.47 18.98 15.80
CA LEU A 205 -19.81 17.90 16.73
C LEU A 205 -18.99 17.97 18.04
N ALA A 206 -17.71 18.36 17.95
CA ALA A 206 -16.87 18.56 19.12
C ALA A 206 -17.35 19.75 19.96
N GLN A 207 -17.70 20.87 19.33
CA GLN A 207 -18.27 22.04 20.01
C GLN A 207 -19.58 21.69 20.70
N GLU A 208 -20.50 21.00 20.02
CA GLU A 208 -21.75 20.54 20.62
C GLU A 208 -21.53 19.60 21.80
N ARG A 209 -20.56 18.68 21.74
CA ARG A 209 -20.21 17.81 22.87
C ARG A 209 -19.70 18.62 24.06
N ILE A 210 -18.79 19.56 23.82
CA ILE A 210 -18.26 20.45 24.86
C ILE A 210 -19.39 21.28 25.49
N GLU A 211 -20.32 21.79 24.69
CA GLU A 211 -21.48 22.54 25.19
C GLU A 211 -22.42 21.67 26.03
N ARG A 212 -22.70 20.44 25.60
CA ARG A 212 -23.50 19.47 26.38
C ARG A 212 -22.83 19.15 27.71
N GLU A 213 -21.54 18.80 27.71
CA GLU A 213 -20.78 18.51 28.93
C GLU A 213 -20.74 19.72 29.88
N ARG A 214 -20.57 20.93 29.34
CA ARG A 214 -20.63 22.18 30.13
C ARG A 214 -22.02 22.40 30.74
N ALA A 215 -23.10 22.16 29.99
CA ALA A 215 -24.46 22.32 30.47
C ALA A 215 -24.77 21.29 31.57
N GLU A 216 -24.40 20.03 31.38
CA GLU A 216 -24.53 18.99 32.41
C GLU A 216 -23.69 19.31 33.64
N GLY A 217 -22.45 19.79 33.45
CA GLY A 217 -21.59 20.25 34.54
C GLY A 217 -22.24 21.37 35.35
N ALA A 218 -22.78 22.39 34.67
CA ALA A 218 -23.50 23.50 35.32
C ALA A 218 -24.75 23.03 36.08
N GLN A 219 -25.51 22.08 35.53
CA GLN A 219 -26.67 21.49 36.20
C GLN A 219 -26.26 20.70 37.45
N ARG A 220 -25.23 19.85 37.36
CA ARG A 220 -24.69 19.09 38.50
C ARG A 220 -24.16 20.03 39.58
N GLU A 221 -23.48 21.11 39.21
CA GLU A 221 -23.05 22.12 40.18
C GLU A 221 -24.25 22.81 40.85
N SER A 222 -25.32 23.13 40.10
CA SER A 222 -26.53 23.73 40.67
C SER A 222 -27.23 22.79 41.64
N SER A 223 -27.40 21.51 41.28
CA SER A 223 -28.03 20.53 42.17
C SER A 223 -27.21 20.30 43.44
N LEU A 224 -25.88 20.22 43.33
CA LEU A 224 -24.99 20.13 44.48
C LEU A 224 -25.04 21.40 45.35
N ARG A 225 -25.17 22.58 44.76
CA ARG A 225 -25.37 23.85 45.52
C ARG A 225 -26.69 23.79 46.30
N GLU A 226 -27.78 23.39 45.66
CA GLU A 226 -29.08 23.25 46.33
C GLU A 226 -29.05 22.21 47.45
N GLU A 227 -28.42 21.06 47.24
CA GLU A 227 -28.27 20.02 48.27
C GLU A 227 -27.43 20.52 49.45
N LYS A 228 -26.32 21.23 49.17
CA LYS A 228 -25.51 21.87 50.22
C LYS A 228 -26.32 22.89 51.01
N GLU A 229 -27.11 23.73 50.34
CA GLU A 229 -27.99 24.70 51.00
C GLU A 229 -29.06 24.00 51.85
N ARG A 230 -29.67 22.92 51.35
CA ARG A 230 -30.63 22.10 52.10
C ARG A 230 -29.97 21.48 53.33
N ALA A 231 -28.80 20.87 53.20
CA ALA A 231 -28.07 20.27 54.32
C ALA A 231 -27.69 21.34 55.38
N LEU A 232 -27.20 22.50 54.95
CA LEU A 232 -26.92 23.63 55.84
C LEU A 232 -28.19 24.10 56.57
N SER A 233 -29.33 24.19 55.89
CA SER A 233 -30.59 24.57 56.52
C SER A 233 -31.06 23.55 57.56
N GLN A 234 -30.90 22.25 57.30
CA GLN A 234 -31.21 21.17 58.25
C GLN A 234 -30.29 21.19 59.46
N LEU A 235 -28.99 21.41 59.25
CA LEU A 235 -28.01 21.55 60.32
C LEU A 235 -28.36 22.74 61.20
N GLN A 236 -28.65 23.90 60.62
CA GLN A 236 -29.07 25.10 61.37
C GLN A 236 -30.34 24.85 62.19
N LEU A 237 -31.30 24.11 61.64
CA LEU A 237 -32.53 23.77 62.34
C LEU A 237 -32.28 22.78 63.49
N GLY A 238 -31.42 21.78 63.26
CA GLY A 238 -30.94 20.85 64.28
C GLY A 238 -30.21 21.57 65.42
N GLU A 239 -29.31 22.49 65.09
CA GLU A 239 -28.62 23.33 66.07
C GLU A 239 -29.59 24.20 66.88
N ARG A 240 -30.61 24.80 66.24
CA ARG A 240 -31.66 25.56 66.95
C ARG A 240 -32.41 24.67 67.94
N ARG A 241 -32.85 23.48 67.52
CA ARG A 241 -33.52 22.51 68.40
C ARG A 241 -32.61 22.06 69.55
N ALA A 242 -31.34 21.79 69.28
CA ALA A 242 -30.37 21.43 70.32
C ALA A 242 -30.20 22.57 71.32
N ARG A 243 -30.09 23.83 70.86
CA ARG A 243 -30.05 25.00 71.74
C ARG A 243 -31.33 25.13 72.58
N GLU A 244 -32.50 24.94 71.98
CA GLU A 244 -33.79 24.96 72.70
C GLU A 244 -33.87 23.87 73.77
N LEU A 245 -33.47 22.63 73.44
CA LEU A 245 -33.40 21.53 74.41
C LEU A 245 -32.39 21.80 75.53
N HIS A 246 -31.24 22.39 75.21
CA HIS A 246 -30.27 22.79 76.23
C HIS A 246 -30.82 23.86 77.16
N LEU A 247 -31.52 24.88 76.64
CA LEU A 247 -32.18 25.91 77.45
C LEU A 247 -33.31 25.31 78.31
N ALA A 248 -34.13 24.42 77.76
CA ALA A 248 -35.19 23.74 78.50
C ALA A 248 -34.63 22.83 79.60
N LEU A 249 -33.55 22.09 79.32
CA LEU A 249 -32.87 21.28 80.32
C LEU A 249 -32.26 22.14 81.43
N ALA A 250 -31.64 23.28 81.10
CA ALA A 250 -31.15 24.22 82.10
C ALA A 250 -32.30 24.78 82.98
N ALA A 251 -33.45 25.07 82.38
CA ALA A 251 -34.65 25.51 83.13
C ALA A 251 -35.19 24.42 84.06
N CYS A 252 -35.35 23.17 83.58
CA CYS A 252 -35.75 22.04 84.43
C CYS A 252 -34.73 21.79 85.55
N GLN A 253 -33.43 21.93 85.28
CA GLN A 253 -32.39 21.81 86.30
C GLN A 253 -32.51 22.90 87.37
N SER A 254 -32.77 24.16 86.99
CA SER A 254 -33.02 25.22 87.96
C SER A 254 -34.27 24.98 88.78
N GLU A 255 -35.37 24.52 88.17
CA GLU A 255 -36.61 24.18 88.89
C GLU A 255 -36.38 23.04 89.89
N VAL A 256 -35.64 22.00 89.52
CA VAL A 256 -35.28 20.90 90.43
C VAL A 256 -34.42 21.40 91.60
N LEU A 257 -33.47 22.31 91.36
CA LEU A 257 -32.66 22.92 92.42
C LEU A 257 -33.52 23.78 93.35
N GLU A 258 -34.47 24.56 92.83
CA GLU A 258 -35.41 25.33 93.65
C GLU A 258 -36.31 24.43 94.50
N VAL A 259 -36.84 23.35 93.93
CA VAL A 259 -37.65 22.38 94.68
C VAL A 259 -36.80 21.68 95.74
N ARG A 260 -35.56 21.32 95.42
CA ARG A 260 -34.63 20.75 96.38
C ARG A 260 -34.34 21.72 97.53
N ASN A 261 -34.08 22.99 97.24
CA ASN A 261 -33.87 24.00 98.27
C ASN A 261 -35.11 24.17 99.15
N LYS A 262 -36.31 24.24 98.56
CA LYS A 262 -37.58 24.30 99.31
C LYS A 262 -37.77 23.07 100.21
N TYR A 263 -37.47 21.88 99.70
CA TYR A 263 -37.54 20.65 100.50
C TYR A 263 -36.51 20.66 101.65
N GLU A 264 -35.28 21.12 101.40
CA GLU A 264 -34.25 21.27 102.45
C GLU A 264 -34.67 22.33 103.49
N GLU A 265 -35.30 23.44 103.07
CA GLU A 265 -35.89 24.45 103.94
C GLU A 265 -37.03 23.87 104.79
N GLU A 266 -38.00 23.18 104.18
CA GLU A 266 -39.11 22.52 104.89
C GLU A 266 -38.61 21.43 105.86
N ALA A 267 -37.62 20.63 105.45
CA ALA A 267 -37.00 19.63 106.31
C ALA A 267 -36.28 20.29 107.49
N SER A 268 -35.60 21.42 107.26
CA SER A 268 -34.95 22.19 108.34
C SER A 268 -35.98 22.83 109.29
N ALA A 269 -37.08 23.36 108.76
CA ALA A 269 -38.17 23.93 109.54
C ALA A 269 -38.87 22.85 110.38
N SER A 270 -39.17 21.69 109.79
CA SER A 270 -39.73 20.53 110.50
C SER A 270 -38.77 20.00 111.57
N SER A 271 -37.46 19.97 111.29
CA SER A 271 -36.44 19.63 112.29
C SER A 271 -36.43 20.64 113.45
N ALA A 272 -36.52 21.94 113.17
CA ALA A 272 -36.58 22.97 114.20
C ALA A 272 -37.89 22.91 115.01
N GLU A 273 -39.03 22.62 114.36
CA GLU A 273 -40.30 22.36 115.04
C GLU A 273 -40.21 21.13 115.94
N LEU A 274 -39.58 20.04 115.48
CA LEU A 274 -39.32 18.85 116.29
C LEU A 274 -38.41 19.17 117.47
N GLU A 275 -37.35 19.96 117.30
CA GLU A 275 -36.49 20.43 118.40
C GLU A 275 -37.27 21.27 119.42
N LEU A 276 -38.15 22.16 118.96
CA LEU A 276 -39.03 22.93 119.85
C LEU A 276 -40.01 22.03 120.60
N LEU A 277 -40.66 21.08 119.92
CA LEU A 277 -41.55 20.11 120.55
C LEU A 277 -40.80 19.21 121.53
N LEU A 278 -39.56 18.81 121.22
CA LEU A 278 -38.69 18.09 122.15
C LEU A 278 -38.36 18.97 123.35
N SER A 279 -38.03 20.25 123.17
CA SER A 279 -37.78 21.17 124.29
C SER A 279 -39.03 21.43 125.15
N ASP A 280 -40.21 21.49 124.53
CA ASP A 280 -41.48 21.62 125.23
C ASP A 280 -41.85 20.33 125.97
N LEU A 281 -41.57 19.17 125.36
CA LEU A 281 -41.68 17.87 126.00
C LEU A 281 -40.74 17.80 127.20
N GLU A 282 -39.47 18.21 127.05
CA GLU A 282 -38.48 18.31 128.14
C GLU A 282 -38.94 19.26 129.24
N ARG A 283 -39.56 20.39 128.90
CA ARG A 283 -40.12 21.33 129.88
C ARG A 283 -41.34 20.75 130.59
N VAL A 284 -42.20 20.04 129.87
CA VAL A 284 -43.37 19.35 130.44
C VAL A 284 -42.91 18.17 131.29
N THR A 285 -41.90 17.41 130.88
CA THR A 285 -41.31 16.34 131.69
C THR A 285 -40.62 16.92 132.91
N GLN A 286 -39.89 18.03 132.83
CA GLN A 286 -39.36 18.72 134.02
C GLN A 286 -40.46 19.21 134.98
N ARG A 287 -41.58 19.72 134.45
CA ARG A 287 -42.75 20.07 135.28
C ARG A 287 -43.42 18.84 135.86
N ALA A 288 -43.54 17.76 135.09
CA ALA A 288 -44.07 16.48 135.55
C ALA A 288 -43.17 15.90 136.64
N GLU A 289 -41.85 15.91 136.47
CA GLU A 289 -40.88 15.57 137.51
C GLU A 289 -40.98 16.50 138.72
N GLY A 290 -41.28 17.79 138.54
CA GLY A 290 -41.53 18.72 139.65
C GLY A 290 -42.78 18.38 140.44
N ALA A 291 -43.88 18.05 139.74
CA ALA A 291 -45.11 17.56 140.33
C ALA A 291 -44.94 16.16 140.96
N GLU A 292 -44.12 15.30 140.35
CA GLU A 292 -43.69 14.02 140.92
C GLU A 292 -42.85 14.24 142.17
N ARG A 293 -41.96 15.25 142.24
CA ARG A 293 -41.24 15.62 143.47
C ARG A 293 -42.17 16.14 144.57
N GLU A 294 -43.28 16.80 144.23
CA GLU A 294 -44.32 17.20 145.19
C GLU A 294 -45.15 16.01 145.66
N VAL A 295 -45.50 15.10 144.73
CA VAL A 295 -46.10 13.79 145.04
C VAL A 295 -45.14 12.92 145.84
N ASP A 296 -43.84 13.02 145.61
CA ASP A 296 -42.78 12.30 146.32
C ASP A 296 -42.48 12.93 147.67
N ASN A 297 -42.67 14.24 147.87
CA ASN A 297 -42.69 14.88 149.19
C ASN A 297 -43.93 14.46 150.00
N MET A 298 -45.07 14.26 149.34
CA MET A 298 -46.29 13.72 149.96
C MET A 298 -46.21 12.20 150.16
N ARG A 299 -45.49 11.47 149.32
CA ARG A 299 -45.14 10.05 149.50
C ARG A 299 -44.05 9.88 150.56
N ALA A 300 -43.10 10.80 150.71
CA ALA A 300 -42.06 10.80 151.76
C ALA A 300 -42.64 10.99 153.17
N GLN A 301 -43.82 11.59 153.29
CA GLN A 301 -44.61 11.57 154.54
C GLN A 301 -45.39 10.27 154.76
N ALA A 302 -45.58 9.44 153.72
CA ALA A 302 -46.32 8.18 153.75
C ALA A 302 -45.44 6.92 153.64
N THR A 303 -44.15 7.05 153.32
CA THR A 303 -43.20 5.95 153.14
C THR A 303 -42.06 5.98 154.16
N SER A 304 -42.37 6.31 155.42
CA SER A 304 -41.59 5.86 156.58
C SER A 304 -42.00 4.44 157.04
N ALA A 305 -42.72 3.69 156.19
CA ALA A 305 -43.37 2.45 156.57
C ALA A 305 -43.35 1.33 155.50
N MET A 306 -42.46 1.37 154.50
CA MET A 306 -42.29 0.19 153.64
C MET A 306 -40.87 0.04 153.12
N ALA A 307 -40.31 -1.12 153.44
CA ALA A 307 -38.95 -1.53 153.21
C ALA A 307 -38.75 -2.08 151.78
N THR A 308 -37.48 -2.03 151.35
CA THR A 308 -36.73 -3.07 150.63
C THR A 308 -37.10 -3.52 149.21
N ALA A 309 -36.00 -3.77 148.46
CA ALA A 309 -35.83 -4.69 147.32
C ALA A 309 -36.18 -4.17 145.91
N ASP A 310 -35.15 -3.78 145.16
CA ASP A 310 -34.73 -4.46 143.91
C ASP A 310 -33.98 -3.50 142.96
N ASN A 311 -32.66 -3.62 142.89
CA ASN A 311 -31.87 -3.10 141.76
C ASN A 311 -30.88 -4.18 141.31
N ALA A 312 -31.45 -5.23 140.72
CA ALA A 312 -30.77 -6.23 139.91
C ALA A 312 -31.60 -6.48 138.62
N ARG A 313 -31.84 -5.42 137.82
CA ARG A 313 -32.59 -5.52 136.54
C ARG A 313 -31.95 -4.83 135.32
N HIS A 314 -30.82 -4.12 135.44
CA HIS A 314 -30.16 -3.46 134.29
C HIS A 314 -28.95 -4.19 133.69
N ALA A 315 -28.84 -5.51 133.92
CA ALA A 315 -27.80 -6.34 133.28
C ALA A 315 -28.32 -7.10 132.05
N ASN A 316 -29.58 -7.57 132.04
CA ASN A 316 -30.08 -8.43 130.97
C ASN A 316 -30.48 -7.69 129.68
N GLU A 317 -30.97 -6.45 129.73
CA GLU A 317 -31.43 -5.74 128.52
C GLU A 317 -30.29 -5.33 127.57
N ARG A 318 -29.06 -5.15 128.07
CA ARG A 318 -27.87 -4.83 127.25
C ARG A 318 -27.23 -6.08 126.62
N GLU A 319 -27.37 -7.24 127.26
CA GLU A 319 -26.94 -8.50 126.68
C GLU A 319 -27.82 -8.87 125.47
N ASP A 320 -29.13 -8.63 125.54
CA ASP A 320 -30.05 -8.89 124.43
C ASP A 320 -29.82 -7.98 123.19
N GLU A 321 -29.48 -6.69 123.40
CA GLU A 321 -29.13 -5.77 122.29
C GLU A 321 -27.78 -6.10 121.62
N LEU A 322 -26.81 -6.61 122.40
CA LEU A 322 -25.51 -7.04 121.87
C LEU A 322 -25.66 -8.32 121.03
N VAL A 323 -26.47 -9.27 121.49
CA VAL A 323 -26.80 -10.49 120.74
C VAL A 323 -27.48 -10.18 119.41
N GLN A 324 -28.38 -9.17 119.35
CA GLN A 324 -29.00 -8.75 118.08
C GLN A 324 -27.99 -8.14 117.10
N ARG A 325 -27.02 -7.35 117.58
CA ARG A 325 -25.98 -6.75 116.73
C ARG A 325 -24.96 -7.78 116.24
N GLU A 326 -24.60 -8.75 117.09
CA GLU A 326 -23.76 -9.88 116.68
C GLU A 326 -24.44 -10.69 115.57
N TRP A 327 -25.74 -10.95 115.70
CA TRP A 327 -26.52 -11.60 114.65
C TRP A 327 -26.56 -10.81 113.33
N ASP A 328 -26.74 -9.48 113.38
CA ASP A 328 -26.70 -8.62 112.19
C ASP A 328 -25.32 -8.57 111.52
N ILE A 329 -24.25 -8.63 112.30
CA ILE A 329 -22.86 -8.71 111.79
C ILE A 329 -22.65 -10.05 111.08
N ASP A 330 -23.06 -11.16 111.68
CA ASP A 330 -22.99 -12.48 111.08
C ASP A 330 -23.78 -12.56 109.76
N GLN A 331 -24.96 -11.93 109.69
CA GLN A 331 -25.75 -11.85 108.45
C GLN A 331 -25.02 -11.07 107.35
N ARG A 332 -24.38 -9.94 107.69
CA ARG A 332 -23.60 -9.14 106.73
C ARG A 332 -22.32 -9.84 106.29
N GLU A 333 -21.64 -10.55 107.19
CA GLU A 333 -20.45 -11.34 106.85
C GLU A 333 -20.79 -12.47 105.87
N GLN A 334 -21.90 -13.19 106.11
CA GLN A 334 -22.41 -14.18 105.17
C GLN A 334 -22.79 -13.57 103.80
N GLU A 335 -23.34 -12.35 103.79
CA GLU A 335 -23.64 -11.65 102.53
C GLU A 335 -22.36 -11.22 101.79
N ILE A 336 -21.34 -10.76 102.51
CA ILE A 336 -20.02 -10.42 101.95
C ILE A 336 -19.35 -11.67 101.36
N GLU A 337 -19.40 -12.80 102.04
CA GLU A 337 -18.87 -14.08 101.53
C GLU A 337 -19.59 -14.52 100.26
N LYS A 338 -20.93 -14.43 100.21
CA LYS A 338 -21.71 -14.69 98.99
C LYS A 338 -21.29 -13.77 97.84
N ARG A 339 -21.15 -12.47 98.09
CA ARG A 339 -20.70 -11.49 97.09
C ARG A 339 -19.27 -11.75 96.60
N ARG A 340 -18.36 -12.17 97.49
CA ARG A 340 -16.99 -12.59 97.11
C ARG A 340 -17.02 -13.81 96.21
N TRP A 341 -17.86 -14.79 96.53
CA TRP A 341 -18.03 -15.98 95.71
C TRP A 341 -18.60 -15.64 94.33
N ASP A 342 -19.58 -14.73 94.26
CA ASP A 342 -20.12 -14.22 93.00
C ASP A 342 -19.12 -13.41 92.18
N LEU A 343 -18.27 -12.60 92.82
CA LEU A 343 -17.19 -11.87 92.16
C LEU A 343 -16.15 -12.85 91.59
N GLN A 344 -15.69 -13.82 92.37
CA GLN A 344 -14.76 -14.84 91.90
C GLN A 344 -15.33 -15.65 90.73
N ARG A 345 -16.63 -15.95 90.76
CA ARG A 345 -17.33 -16.61 89.65
C ARG A 345 -17.34 -15.74 88.38
N ARG A 346 -17.62 -14.44 88.52
CA ARG A 346 -17.60 -13.48 87.40
C ARG A 346 -16.20 -13.29 86.82
N GLU A 347 -15.17 -13.24 87.67
CA GLU A 347 -13.77 -13.18 87.23
C GLU A 347 -13.41 -14.41 86.40
N GLN A 348 -13.76 -15.62 86.86
CA GLN A 348 -13.56 -16.84 86.08
C GLN A 348 -14.34 -16.85 84.76
N ASP A 349 -15.56 -16.31 84.74
CA ASP A 349 -16.35 -16.18 83.51
C ASP A 349 -15.76 -15.15 82.53
N ILE A 350 -15.19 -14.06 83.03
CA ILE A 350 -14.46 -13.06 82.23
C ILE A 350 -13.21 -13.70 81.64
N GLU A 351 -12.36 -14.36 82.44
CA GLU A 351 -11.16 -15.04 81.95
C GLU A 351 -11.47 -16.15 80.92
N ARG A 352 -12.63 -16.82 81.04
CA ARG A 352 -13.08 -17.79 80.03
C ARG A 352 -13.51 -17.11 78.74
N ARG A 353 -14.16 -15.95 78.83
CA ARG A 353 -14.56 -15.15 77.66
C ARG A 353 -13.35 -14.54 76.98
N GLU A 354 -12.39 -14.00 77.72
CA GLU A 354 -11.13 -13.44 77.20
C GLU A 354 -10.35 -14.52 76.44
N ARG A 355 -10.11 -15.68 77.05
CA ARG A 355 -9.49 -16.82 76.34
C ARG A 355 -10.30 -17.30 75.13
N GLY A 356 -11.63 -17.14 75.17
CA GLY A 356 -12.50 -17.44 74.03
C GLY A 356 -12.38 -16.42 72.90
N LEU A 357 -12.21 -15.14 73.23
CA LEU A 357 -11.99 -14.05 72.28
C LEU A 357 -10.60 -14.15 71.66
N GLU A 358 -9.55 -14.39 72.45
CA GLU A 358 -8.18 -14.60 71.96
C GLU A 358 -8.11 -15.76 70.96
N LYS A 359 -8.80 -16.87 71.23
CA LYS A 359 -8.90 -17.99 70.27
C LYS A 359 -9.60 -17.60 68.99
N ARG A 360 -10.68 -16.83 69.07
CA ARG A 360 -11.41 -16.35 67.89
C ARG A 360 -10.58 -15.35 67.09
N GLU A 361 -9.83 -14.47 67.76
CA GLU A 361 -8.89 -13.56 67.10
C GLU A 361 -7.81 -14.34 66.36
N GLN A 362 -7.20 -15.35 66.99
CA GLN A 362 -6.24 -16.25 66.33
C GLN A 362 -6.85 -17.00 65.15
N GLU A 363 -8.08 -17.53 65.28
CA GLU A 363 -8.80 -18.20 64.19
C GLU A 363 -9.06 -17.23 63.01
N VAL A 364 -9.45 -15.98 63.30
CA VAL A 364 -9.67 -14.95 62.28
C VAL A 364 -8.36 -14.55 61.60
N GLU A 365 -7.26 -14.38 62.35
CA GLU A 365 -5.94 -14.09 61.79
C GLU A 365 -5.47 -15.22 60.86
N ILE A 366 -5.64 -16.49 61.26
CA ILE A 366 -5.30 -17.64 60.41
C ILE A 366 -6.15 -17.62 59.14
N LEU A 367 -7.46 -17.40 59.25
CA LEU A 367 -8.35 -17.33 58.08
C LEU A 367 -7.99 -16.16 57.16
N GLN A 368 -7.60 -15.01 57.70
CA GLN A 368 -7.12 -13.87 56.90
C GLN A 368 -5.84 -14.20 56.15
N ILE A 369 -4.87 -14.87 56.81
CA ILE A 369 -3.63 -15.32 56.16
C ILE A 369 -3.93 -16.34 55.05
N GLU A 370 -4.85 -17.28 55.27
CA GLU A 370 -5.27 -18.24 54.25
C GLU A 370 -5.96 -17.56 53.07
N GLN A 371 -6.86 -16.60 53.33
CA GLN A 371 -7.51 -15.82 52.28
C GLN A 371 -6.50 -14.97 51.49
N ALA A 372 -5.53 -14.36 52.15
CA ALA A 372 -4.46 -13.60 51.49
C ALA A 372 -3.60 -14.50 50.59
N LYS A 373 -3.27 -15.72 51.05
CA LYS A 373 -2.58 -16.72 50.21
C LYS A 373 -3.41 -17.11 48.99
N ARG A 374 -4.71 -17.39 49.16
CA ARG A 374 -5.63 -17.70 48.05
C ARG A 374 -5.75 -16.56 47.06
N LEU A 375 -5.83 -15.32 47.54
CA LEU A 375 -5.81 -14.14 46.66
C LEU A 375 -4.49 -14.04 45.90
N GLN A 376 -3.35 -14.30 46.54
CA GLN A 376 -2.06 -14.29 45.86
C GLN A 376 -1.93 -15.41 44.81
N GLU A 377 -2.49 -16.59 45.08
CA GLU A 377 -2.57 -17.69 44.11
C GLU A 377 -3.48 -17.33 42.94
N LEU A 378 -4.66 -16.78 43.20
CA LEU A 378 -5.58 -16.29 42.17
C LEU A 378 -4.97 -15.16 41.34
N GLU A 379 -4.25 -14.23 41.96
CA GLU A 379 -3.50 -13.20 41.25
C GLU A 379 -2.38 -13.79 40.38
N ARG A 380 -1.65 -14.80 40.87
CA ARG A 380 -0.67 -15.52 40.04
C ARG A 380 -1.34 -16.22 38.87
N HIS A 381 -2.49 -16.86 39.07
CA HIS A 381 -3.26 -17.48 38.00
C HIS A 381 -3.75 -16.44 36.98
N LEU A 382 -4.29 -15.31 37.43
CA LEU A 382 -4.73 -14.22 36.57
C LEU A 382 -3.54 -13.64 35.76
N ARG A 383 -2.38 -13.44 36.39
CA ARG A 383 -1.16 -13.00 35.72
C ARG A 383 -0.66 -14.03 34.70
N SER A 384 -0.68 -15.32 35.04
CA SER A 384 -0.34 -16.38 34.08
C SER A 384 -1.32 -16.49 32.91
N GLN A 385 -2.53 -15.92 33.07
CA GLN A 385 -3.56 -15.84 32.04
C GLN A 385 -3.65 -14.44 31.41
N SER A 386 -2.68 -13.55 31.66
CA SER A 386 -2.72 -12.18 31.10
C SER A 386 -2.72 -12.18 29.57
N ASP A 387 -2.06 -13.18 28.97
CA ASP A 387 -1.99 -13.39 27.52
C ASP A 387 -3.30 -13.93 26.92
N TYR A 388 -4.34 -14.23 27.74
CA TYR A 388 -5.58 -14.82 27.25
C TYR A 388 -6.34 -13.91 26.27
N GLU A 389 -6.36 -12.59 26.50
CA GLU A 389 -6.99 -11.64 25.58
C GLU A 389 -6.17 -11.48 24.29
N GLU A 390 -4.84 -11.61 24.36
CA GLU A 390 -3.96 -11.63 23.18
C GLU A 390 -4.22 -12.90 22.37
N ILE A 391 -4.21 -14.08 22.98
CA ILE A 391 -4.57 -15.35 22.34
C ILE A 391 -5.99 -15.29 21.77
N LYS A 392 -6.95 -14.66 22.46
CA LYS A 392 -8.32 -14.49 21.96
C LYS A 392 -8.38 -13.50 20.80
N ALA A 393 -7.55 -12.46 20.80
CA ALA A 393 -7.41 -11.53 19.68
C ALA A 393 -6.73 -12.20 18.48
N GLU A 394 -5.68 -12.98 18.70
CA GLU A 394 -5.01 -13.80 17.69
C GLU A 394 -5.94 -14.87 17.13
N LEU A 395 -6.73 -15.56 17.96
CA LEU A 395 -7.73 -16.54 17.52
C LEU A 395 -8.89 -15.88 16.77
N ARG A 396 -9.30 -14.66 17.15
CA ARG A 396 -10.27 -13.87 16.37
C ARG A 396 -9.66 -13.39 15.07
N LEU A 397 -8.39 -13.00 15.06
CA LEU A 397 -7.65 -12.61 13.87
C LEU A 397 -7.50 -13.81 12.93
N LEU A 398 -7.11 -14.98 13.43
CA LEU A 398 -7.08 -16.26 12.71
C LEU A 398 -8.49 -16.64 12.23
N ARG A 399 -9.54 -16.49 13.05
CA ARG A 399 -10.93 -16.68 12.60
C ARG A 399 -11.27 -15.73 11.45
N SER A 400 -10.86 -14.47 11.52
CA SER A 400 -11.13 -13.48 10.46
C SER A 400 -10.25 -13.65 9.23
N VAL A 401 -9.01 -14.12 9.37
CA VAL A 401 -8.04 -14.22 8.26
C VAL A 401 -8.14 -15.58 7.58
N GLU A 402 -8.39 -16.64 8.33
CA GLU A 402 -8.42 -18.02 7.83
C GLU A 402 -9.84 -18.50 7.50
N LEU A 403 -10.90 -17.92 8.09
CA LEU A 403 -12.30 -18.31 7.84
C LEU A 403 -13.15 -17.26 7.13
N ALA A 404 -12.70 -16.01 6.93
CA ALA A 404 -13.43 -15.02 6.10
C ALA A 404 -13.31 -15.28 4.59
N HIS A 405 -12.92 -16.48 4.17
CA HIS A 405 -13.17 -16.95 2.80
C HIS A 405 -14.57 -17.55 2.63
N LYS A 406 -15.42 -17.48 3.67
CA LYS A 406 -16.85 -17.69 3.56
C LYS A 406 -17.59 -16.36 3.73
N SER A 407 -18.04 -15.82 2.60
CA SER A 407 -19.29 -15.07 2.46
C SER A 407 -19.42 -13.77 3.26
N GLU A 408 -19.22 -12.64 2.57
CA GLU A 408 -19.66 -11.29 2.98
C GLU A 408 -21.21 -11.15 3.07
N ALA A 409 -21.96 -12.22 3.33
CA ALA A 409 -23.42 -12.21 3.19
C ALA A 409 -24.23 -12.33 4.49
N ASP A 410 -23.64 -12.62 5.65
CA ASP A 410 -24.43 -12.77 6.89
C ASP A 410 -23.79 -12.00 8.05
N GLU A 411 -24.01 -10.68 8.07
CA GLU A 411 -23.99 -9.89 9.29
C GLU A 411 -25.37 -9.99 9.96
N GLU A 412 -25.65 -11.12 10.62
CA GLU A 412 -26.69 -11.17 11.65
C GLU A 412 -26.11 -11.77 12.93
N GLU A 413 -26.47 -11.13 14.05
CA GLU A 413 -26.12 -11.49 15.42
C GLU A 413 -26.63 -12.90 15.76
N GLY A 414 -25.82 -13.90 15.46
CA GLY A 414 -26.01 -15.28 15.93
C GLY A 414 -24.65 -15.88 16.25
N GLU A 415 -24.58 -16.72 17.28
CA GLU A 415 -23.38 -17.52 17.58
C GLU A 415 -23.00 -18.34 16.35
N GLY A 416 -22.14 -17.78 15.50
CA GLY A 416 -21.66 -18.42 14.28
C GLY A 416 -21.06 -19.77 14.62
N GLU A 417 -21.29 -20.74 13.71
CA GLU A 417 -20.99 -22.17 13.86
C GLU A 417 -19.74 -22.45 14.73
N PRO A 418 -19.83 -23.42 15.67
CA PRO A 418 -18.76 -23.71 16.60
C PRO A 418 -17.46 -23.95 15.84
N LEU A 419 -16.35 -23.44 16.36
CA LEU A 419 -15.03 -23.45 15.72
C LEU A 419 -14.65 -24.84 15.18
N GLU A 420 -15.09 -25.89 15.85
CA GLU A 420 -14.91 -27.29 15.43
C GLU A 420 -15.54 -27.59 14.07
N VAL A 421 -16.73 -27.07 13.76
CA VAL A 421 -17.42 -27.25 12.47
C VAL A 421 -16.68 -26.50 11.37
N LEU A 422 -16.28 -25.25 11.61
CA LEU A 422 -15.53 -24.45 10.65
C LEU A 422 -14.14 -25.03 10.36
N LEU A 423 -13.47 -25.57 11.38
CA LEU A 423 -12.20 -26.28 11.22
C LEU A 423 -12.39 -27.60 10.46
N LEU A 424 -13.47 -28.35 10.73
CA LEU A 424 -13.77 -29.58 10.01
C LEU A 424 -14.05 -29.31 8.53
N GLU A 425 -14.85 -28.30 8.21
CA GLU A 425 -15.12 -27.90 6.83
C GLU A 425 -13.88 -27.38 6.12
N ARG A 426 -13.01 -26.62 6.80
CA ARG A 426 -11.73 -26.20 6.21
C ARG A 426 -10.79 -27.38 6.04
N SER A 427 -10.73 -28.31 6.99
CA SER A 427 -9.92 -29.53 6.85
C SER A 427 -10.39 -30.37 5.67
N ARG A 428 -11.71 -30.45 5.45
CA ARG A 428 -12.31 -31.11 4.28
C ARG A 428 -12.01 -30.37 2.99
N ARG A 429 -12.12 -29.04 2.96
CA ARG A 429 -11.74 -28.22 1.79
C ARG A 429 -10.25 -28.32 1.47
N LEU A 430 -9.39 -28.30 2.48
CA LEU A 430 -7.95 -28.49 2.30
C LEU A 430 -7.64 -29.92 1.82
N GLN A 431 -8.39 -30.92 2.27
CA GLN A 431 -8.29 -32.29 1.72
C GLN A 431 -8.74 -32.35 0.26
N ASP A 432 -9.82 -31.66 -0.11
CA ASP A 432 -10.32 -31.56 -1.48
C ASP A 432 -9.34 -30.78 -2.38
N GLU A 433 -8.80 -29.65 -1.91
CA GLU A 433 -7.75 -28.86 -2.57
C GLU A 433 -6.46 -29.68 -2.72
N LEU A 434 -6.04 -30.41 -1.69
CA LEU A 434 -4.88 -31.33 -1.77
C LEU A 434 -5.14 -32.47 -2.74
N ALA A 435 -6.36 -33.01 -2.81
CA ALA A 435 -6.72 -34.03 -3.78
C ALA A 435 -6.71 -33.47 -5.21
N ALA A 436 -7.25 -32.26 -5.42
CA ALA A 436 -7.23 -31.56 -6.70
C ALA A 436 -5.80 -31.21 -7.14
N LEU A 437 -4.97 -30.68 -6.23
CA LEU A 437 -3.57 -30.37 -6.50
C LEU A 437 -2.74 -31.63 -6.77
N ARG A 438 -3.03 -32.73 -6.09
CA ARG A 438 -2.41 -34.04 -6.40
C ARG A 438 -2.84 -34.54 -7.77
N ALA A 439 -4.11 -34.39 -8.14
CA ALA A 439 -4.59 -34.75 -9.46
C ALA A 439 -3.92 -33.90 -10.55
N SER A 440 -3.89 -32.56 -10.40
CA SER A 440 -3.25 -31.67 -11.36
C SER A 440 -1.72 -31.85 -11.42
N ALA A 441 -1.09 -32.17 -10.29
CA ALA A 441 0.33 -32.53 -10.26
C ALA A 441 0.58 -33.86 -10.98
N GLY A 442 -0.30 -34.85 -10.81
CA GLY A 442 -0.27 -36.10 -11.56
C GLY A 442 -0.47 -35.90 -13.06
N GLU A 443 -1.42 -35.06 -13.47
CA GLU A 443 -1.65 -34.68 -14.86
C GLU A 443 -0.45 -33.95 -15.45
N SER A 444 0.11 -32.99 -14.71
CA SER A 444 1.33 -32.27 -15.13
C SER A 444 2.51 -33.23 -15.26
N ALA A 445 2.69 -34.15 -14.31
CA ALA A 445 3.74 -35.17 -14.37
C ALA A 445 3.55 -36.10 -15.58
N ALA A 446 2.31 -36.50 -15.90
CA ALA A 446 2.01 -37.27 -17.11
C ALA A 446 2.33 -36.47 -18.38
N GLN A 447 1.95 -35.18 -18.44
CA GLN A 447 2.30 -34.30 -19.55
C GLN A 447 3.82 -34.12 -19.69
N PHE A 448 4.55 -34.00 -18.59
CA PHE A 448 6.01 -33.94 -18.61
C PHE A 448 6.61 -35.22 -19.17
N LEU A 449 6.09 -36.39 -18.80
CA LEU A 449 6.57 -37.68 -19.28
C LEU A 449 6.24 -37.87 -20.77
N ASP A 450 5.07 -37.42 -21.23
CA ASP A 450 4.70 -37.38 -22.65
C ASP A 450 5.57 -36.41 -23.45
N LEU A 451 5.90 -35.24 -22.88
CA LEU A 451 6.82 -34.29 -23.52
C LEU A 451 8.25 -34.84 -23.56
N GLU A 452 8.70 -35.53 -22.52
CA GLU A 452 10.02 -36.14 -22.47
C GLU A 452 10.16 -37.28 -23.48
N THR A 453 9.11 -38.10 -23.66
CA THR A 453 9.09 -39.14 -24.70
C THR A 453 9.11 -38.53 -26.09
N ARG A 454 8.28 -37.52 -26.37
CA ARG A 454 8.33 -36.76 -27.64
C ARG A 454 9.67 -36.09 -27.88
N HIS A 455 10.29 -35.54 -26.84
CA HIS A 455 11.63 -34.95 -26.93
C HIS A 455 12.65 -36.00 -27.34
N LYS A 456 12.66 -37.17 -26.68
CA LYS A 456 13.53 -38.29 -27.05
C LYS A 456 13.28 -38.78 -28.47
N GLU A 457 12.03 -38.79 -28.93
CA GLU A 457 11.69 -39.12 -30.33
C GLU A 457 12.25 -38.09 -31.32
N VAL A 458 12.07 -36.80 -31.03
CA VAL A 458 12.60 -35.71 -31.86
C VAL A 458 14.13 -35.71 -31.86
N GLU A 459 14.76 -35.98 -30.71
CA GLU A 459 16.22 -36.13 -30.62
C GLU A 459 16.73 -37.29 -31.46
N LYS A 460 16.04 -38.44 -31.46
CA LYS A 460 16.37 -39.56 -32.35
C LYS A 460 16.21 -39.19 -33.82
N VAL A 461 15.10 -38.55 -34.19
CA VAL A 461 14.92 -38.08 -35.57
C VAL A 461 16.00 -37.08 -35.97
N ALA A 462 16.39 -36.18 -35.06
CA ALA A 462 17.47 -35.23 -35.30
C ALA A 462 18.84 -35.92 -35.42
N SER A 463 19.13 -36.95 -34.63
CA SER A 463 20.35 -37.75 -34.80
C SER A 463 20.35 -38.51 -36.11
N ASP A 464 19.23 -39.14 -36.47
CA ASP A 464 19.08 -39.90 -37.71
C ASP A 464 19.21 -38.97 -38.92
N GLN A 465 18.63 -37.77 -38.85
CA GLN A 465 18.79 -36.72 -39.86
C GLN A 465 20.23 -36.23 -39.95
N LYS A 466 20.92 -36.01 -38.82
CA LYS A 466 22.35 -35.64 -38.82
C LYS A 466 23.22 -36.74 -39.43
N GLU A 467 22.95 -38.00 -39.13
CA GLU A 467 23.64 -39.12 -39.75
C GLU A 467 23.35 -39.20 -41.25
N LEU A 468 22.09 -39.03 -41.67
CA LEU A 468 21.72 -39.02 -43.07
C LEU A 468 22.37 -37.85 -43.81
N ILE A 469 22.35 -36.65 -43.23
CA ILE A 469 23.03 -35.48 -43.78
C ILE A 469 24.52 -35.76 -43.87
N GLY A 470 25.16 -36.33 -42.83
CA GLY A 470 26.57 -36.70 -42.89
C GLY A 470 26.88 -37.73 -43.99
N ARG A 471 25.99 -38.71 -44.22
CA ARG A 471 26.11 -39.66 -45.34
C ARG A 471 25.94 -38.95 -46.68
N LEU A 472 24.93 -38.09 -46.83
CA LEU A 472 24.71 -37.30 -48.05
C LEU A 472 25.85 -36.32 -48.31
N GLU A 473 26.41 -35.69 -47.28
CA GLU A 473 27.58 -34.83 -47.37
C GLU A 473 28.81 -35.64 -47.76
N HIS A 474 28.99 -36.84 -47.22
CA HIS A 474 30.05 -37.76 -47.64
C HIS A 474 29.88 -38.16 -49.11
N ASP A 475 28.68 -38.55 -49.53
CA ASP A 475 28.37 -38.90 -50.92
C ASP A 475 28.54 -37.70 -51.87
N LEU A 476 28.16 -36.49 -51.44
CA LEU A 476 28.43 -35.24 -52.15
C LEU A 476 29.92 -34.93 -52.21
N GLN A 477 30.67 -35.13 -51.13
CA GLN A 477 32.13 -34.99 -51.12
C GLN A 477 32.83 -36.03 -51.99
N MET A 478 32.27 -37.23 -52.14
CA MET A 478 32.78 -38.23 -53.07
C MET A 478 32.43 -37.88 -54.52
N THR A 479 31.27 -37.28 -54.79
CA THR A 479 30.82 -36.92 -56.14
C THR A 479 31.33 -35.55 -56.64
N LEU A 480 31.60 -34.59 -55.75
CA LEU A 480 32.19 -33.28 -56.10
C LEU A 480 33.51 -33.39 -56.89
N PRO A 481 34.50 -34.24 -56.50
CA PRO A 481 35.71 -34.42 -57.29
C PRO A 481 35.47 -35.20 -58.59
N LEU A 482 34.38 -35.96 -58.74
CA LEU A 482 33.99 -36.54 -60.02
C LEU A 482 33.36 -35.51 -60.98
N ILE A 483 32.67 -34.48 -60.44
CA ILE A 483 32.09 -33.40 -61.23
C ILE A 483 33.16 -32.36 -61.59
N GLY A 484 34.06 -32.01 -60.67
CA GLY A 484 35.15 -31.05 -60.88
C GLY A 484 36.29 -31.56 -61.76
N LYS A 485 36.53 -32.88 -61.84
CA LYS A 485 37.52 -33.46 -62.76
C LYS A 485 37.00 -33.63 -64.20
N ARG A 486 35.70 -33.46 -64.44
CA ARG A 486 35.10 -33.59 -65.77
C ARG A 486 35.22 -32.33 -66.64
N THR A 487 35.60 -31.19 -66.07
CA THR A 487 35.77 -29.93 -66.83
C THR A 487 37.19 -29.68 -67.33
N GLU A 488 38.20 -30.46 -66.91
CA GLU A 488 39.62 -30.17 -67.28
C GLU A 488 40.50 -31.37 -67.68
N ALA A 489 40.00 -32.60 -67.79
CA ALA A 489 40.86 -33.73 -68.19
C ALA A 489 40.25 -34.65 -69.25
N GLU A 490 40.76 -34.56 -70.48
CA GLU A 490 40.81 -35.68 -71.42
C GLU A 490 41.56 -36.85 -70.75
N GLY A 491 40.99 -38.06 -70.76
CA GLY A 491 41.72 -39.30 -70.47
C GLY A 491 40.99 -40.30 -69.58
N MET A 492 40.77 -41.50 -70.16
CA MET A 492 40.42 -42.79 -69.59
C MET A 492 40.43 -42.97 -68.05
N ALA A 493 39.33 -43.50 -67.53
CA ALA A 493 39.20 -44.82 -66.86
C ALA A 493 38.30 -44.80 -65.61
N ASP A 494 37.29 -45.69 -65.65
CA ASP A 494 36.60 -46.39 -64.56
C ASP A 494 35.87 -45.59 -63.47
N ALA A 495 34.55 -45.44 -63.67
CA ALA A 495 33.58 -45.21 -62.60
C ALA A 495 32.28 -45.98 -62.91
N GLU A 496 32.32 -47.29 -62.70
CA GLU A 496 31.14 -48.15 -62.65
C GLU A 496 30.32 -47.79 -61.40
N LYS A 497 29.01 -47.52 -61.58
CA LYS A 497 27.96 -47.27 -60.57
C LYS A 497 27.73 -45.83 -60.11
N VAL A 498 27.24 -44.98 -61.03
CA VAL A 498 26.23 -43.94 -60.68
C VAL A 498 25.14 -43.96 -61.73
N ALA A 499 23.88 -44.00 -61.30
CA ALA A 499 22.70 -44.17 -62.13
C ALA A 499 22.62 -43.12 -63.27
N GLU A 500 22.75 -43.61 -64.51
CA GLU A 500 22.64 -42.85 -65.76
C GLU A 500 21.40 -41.92 -65.88
N PRO A 501 20.18 -42.23 -65.36
CA PRO A 501 19.03 -41.33 -65.55
C PRO A 501 19.12 -40.01 -64.76
N VAL A 502 19.87 -39.95 -63.65
CA VAL A 502 20.00 -38.73 -62.83
C VAL A 502 21.02 -37.77 -63.45
N VAL A 503 22.09 -38.31 -64.02
CA VAL A 503 23.13 -37.53 -64.73
C VAL A 503 22.57 -36.93 -66.01
N GLU A 504 21.74 -37.68 -66.75
CA GLU A 504 21.10 -37.19 -67.98
C GLU A 504 20.01 -36.13 -67.70
N ALA A 505 19.24 -36.29 -66.62
CA ALA A 505 18.24 -35.29 -66.19
C ALA A 505 18.88 -33.98 -65.70
N THR A 506 19.97 -34.08 -64.93
CA THR A 506 20.67 -32.90 -64.38
C THR A 506 21.43 -32.13 -65.45
N THR A 507 22.06 -32.84 -66.41
CA THR A 507 22.73 -32.20 -67.57
C THR A 507 21.75 -31.59 -68.57
N ARG A 508 20.56 -32.19 -68.79
CA ARG A 508 19.48 -31.57 -69.57
C ARG A 508 18.89 -30.32 -68.89
N PHE A 509 18.74 -30.32 -67.56
CA PHE A 509 18.20 -29.17 -66.82
C PHE A 509 19.19 -27.98 -66.77
N LEU A 510 20.48 -28.25 -66.62
CA LEU A 510 21.54 -27.22 -66.63
C LEU A 510 21.85 -26.69 -68.04
N SER A 511 21.61 -27.47 -69.10
CA SER A 511 21.79 -27.02 -70.50
C SER A 511 20.59 -26.27 -71.08
N GLN A 512 19.39 -26.41 -70.48
CA GLN A 512 18.17 -25.75 -70.94
C GLN A 512 17.75 -24.53 -70.10
N SER A 513 18.37 -24.28 -68.95
CA SER A 513 18.09 -23.08 -68.15
C SER A 513 19.12 -22.00 -68.46
N PRO A 514 18.71 -20.78 -68.84
CA PRO A 514 19.66 -19.70 -69.05
C PRO A 514 20.30 -19.39 -67.70
N GLN A 515 21.63 -19.52 -67.61
CA GLN A 515 22.47 -19.16 -66.45
C GLN A 515 22.01 -17.90 -65.68
N PRO A 516 21.51 -16.80 -66.31
CA PRO A 516 20.97 -15.66 -65.58
C PRO A 516 19.75 -15.96 -64.68
N LEU A 517 18.90 -16.94 -65.01
CA LEU A 517 17.72 -17.25 -64.19
C LEU A 517 18.11 -17.92 -62.87
N LEU A 518 19.13 -18.78 -62.91
CA LEU A 518 19.65 -19.45 -61.71
C LEU A 518 20.31 -18.41 -60.78
N GLU A 519 21.08 -17.47 -61.33
CA GLU A 519 21.67 -16.35 -60.58
C GLU A 519 20.62 -15.39 -60.01
N ILE A 520 19.53 -15.13 -60.73
CA ILE A 520 18.42 -14.31 -60.22
C ILE A 520 17.73 -15.03 -59.06
N VAL A 521 17.48 -16.34 -59.17
CA VAL A 521 16.83 -17.12 -58.11
C VAL A 521 17.74 -17.28 -56.89
N THR A 522 19.06 -17.45 -57.06
CA THR A 522 20.00 -17.47 -55.94
C THR A 522 20.06 -16.12 -55.24
N ASN A 523 20.14 -15.00 -55.99
CA ASN A 523 20.12 -13.66 -55.42
C ASN A 523 18.78 -13.34 -54.72
N GLN A 524 17.65 -13.82 -55.24
CA GLN A 524 16.35 -13.70 -54.57
C GLN A 524 16.31 -14.51 -53.27
N ARG A 525 16.84 -15.74 -53.29
CA ARG A 525 16.95 -16.59 -52.09
C ARG A 525 17.86 -15.95 -51.04
N GLU A 526 18.99 -15.37 -51.45
CA GLU A 526 19.92 -14.64 -50.58
C GLU A 526 19.22 -13.46 -49.89
N ARG A 527 18.48 -12.67 -50.67
CA ARG A 527 17.74 -11.49 -50.19
C ARG A 527 16.61 -11.88 -49.24
N LEU A 528 15.89 -12.97 -49.53
CA LEU A 528 14.87 -13.51 -48.65
C LEU A 528 15.47 -14.05 -47.35
N ARG A 529 16.64 -14.69 -47.42
CA ARG A 529 17.37 -15.18 -46.24
C ARG A 529 17.82 -14.03 -45.35
N GLN A 530 18.37 -12.96 -45.94
CA GLN A 530 18.79 -11.77 -45.22
C GLN A 530 17.60 -11.07 -44.55
N LYS A 531 16.48 -10.92 -45.27
CA LYS A 531 15.24 -10.38 -44.71
C LYS A 531 14.68 -11.23 -43.58
N ASN A 532 14.79 -12.56 -43.67
CA ASN A 532 14.37 -13.46 -42.59
C ASN A 532 15.24 -13.28 -41.33
N GLN A 533 16.56 -13.13 -41.50
CA GLN A 533 17.47 -12.86 -40.38
C GLN A 533 17.20 -11.51 -39.71
N GLU A 534 16.90 -10.48 -40.49
CA GLU A 534 16.49 -9.17 -39.97
C GLU A 534 15.18 -9.27 -39.17
N LEU A 535 14.16 -9.94 -39.71
CA LEU A 535 12.88 -10.16 -39.01
C LEU A 535 13.05 -11.00 -37.73
N GLU A 536 13.92 -11.99 -37.74
CA GLU A 536 14.26 -12.74 -36.53
C GLU A 536 14.95 -11.87 -35.47
N ALA A 537 15.85 -10.99 -35.88
CA ALA A 537 16.53 -10.05 -34.98
C ALA A 537 15.55 -9.03 -34.39
N GLU A 538 14.64 -8.49 -35.20
CA GLU A 538 13.56 -7.61 -34.74
C GLU A 538 12.61 -8.34 -33.77
N CYS A 539 12.21 -9.58 -34.08
CA CYS A 539 11.41 -10.41 -33.16
C CYS A 539 12.12 -10.64 -31.82
N ARG A 540 13.43 -10.86 -31.81
CA ARG A 540 14.22 -11.01 -30.57
C ARG A 540 14.23 -9.71 -29.77
N LYS A 541 14.41 -8.58 -30.44
CA LYS A 541 14.40 -7.25 -29.80
C LYS A 541 13.03 -6.94 -29.18
N HIS A 542 11.94 -7.23 -29.89
CA HIS A 542 10.58 -7.05 -29.36
C HIS A 542 10.29 -7.95 -28.15
N ARG A 543 10.76 -9.21 -28.16
CA ARG A 543 10.65 -10.07 -26.96
C ARG A 543 11.39 -9.50 -25.76
N GLN A 544 12.60 -8.97 -25.96
CA GLN A 544 13.36 -8.35 -24.86
C GLN A 544 12.65 -7.12 -24.30
N THR A 545 12.10 -6.24 -25.15
CA THR A 545 11.32 -5.09 -24.68
C THR A 545 10.08 -5.53 -23.92
N LEU A 546 9.40 -6.59 -24.36
CA LEU A 546 8.20 -7.11 -23.72
C LEU A 546 8.52 -7.69 -22.34
N GLN A 547 9.65 -8.39 -22.20
CA GLN A 547 10.15 -8.85 -20.89
C GLN A 547 10.50 -7.69 -19.95
N GLY A 548 11.14 -6.62 -20.45
CA GLY A 548 11.42 -5.42 -19.65
C GLY A 548 10.15 -4.76 -19.11
N VAL A 549 9.15 -4.56 -19.97
CA VAL A 549 7.85 -4.00 -19.56
C VAL A 549 7.12 -4.92 -18.57
N GLN A 550 7.19 -6.24 -18.73
CA GLN A 550 6.62 -7.19 -17.77
C GLN A 550 7.27 -7.06 -16.39
N GLN A 551 8.59 -6.94 -16.32
CA GLN A 551 9.31 -6.74 -15.06
C GLN A 551 8.94 -5.41 -14.39
N GLU A 552 8.77 -4.33 -15.15
CA GLU A 552 8.28 -3.04 -14.62
C GLU A 552 6.85 -3.15 -14.06
N VAL A 553 5.96 -3.86 -14.76
CA VAL A 553 4.59 -4.10 -14.27
C VAL A 553 4.60 -4.92 -12.97
N GLU A 554 5.46 -5.94 -12.87
CA GLU A 554 5.62 -6.72 -11.65
C GLU A 554 6.19 -5.88 -10.50
N SER A 555 7.16 -5.00 -10.76
CA SER A 555 7.70 -4.10 -9.73
C SER A 555 6.63 -3.12 -9.24
N LEU A 556 5.88 -2.51 -10.16
CA LEU A 556 4.79 -1.59 -9.80
C LEU A 556 3.66 -2.29 -9.04
N ARG A 557 3.39 -3.56 -9.34
CA ARG A 557 2.44 -4.38 -8.57
C ARG A 557 2.96 -4.64 -7.16
N ALA A 558 4.23 -4.98 -7.01
CA ALA A 558 4.85 -5.17 -5.70
C ALA A 558 4.83 -3.89 -4.86
N ASP A 559 5.16 -2.74 -5.46
CA ASP A 559 5.12 -1.44 -4.80
C ASP A 559 3.69 -1.04 -4.39
N ASN A 560 2.70 -1.30 -5.25
CA ASN A 560 1.29 -1.10 -4.89
C ASN A 560 0.88 -1.97 -3.70
N VAL A 561 1.23 -3.26 -3.70
CA VAL A 561 0.92 -4.15 -2.57
C VAL A 561 1.58 -3.64 -1.28
N ALA A 562 2.82 -3.17 -1.35
CA ALA A 562 3.50 -2.58 -0.20
C ALA A 562 2.82 -1.30 0.30
N LEU A 563 2.36 -0.43 -0.62
CA LEU A 563 1.59 0.77 -0.27
C LEU A 563 0.24 0.44 0.36
N TYR A 564 -0.49 -0.53 -0.20
CA TYR A 564 -1.75 -1.01 0.40
C TYR A 564 -1.52 -1.57 1.80
N GLY A 565 -0.47 -2.39 1.99
CA GLY A 565 -0.10 -2.88 3.31
C GLY A 565 0.21 -1.75 4.29
N LYS A 566 0.90 -0.69 3.84
CA LYS A 566 1.20 0.47 4.67
C LYS A 566 -0.04 1.29 5.02
N ILE A 567 -0.96 1.49 4.08
CA ILE A 567 -2.25 2.16 4.30
C ILE A 567 -3.08 1.36 5.30
N GLN A 568 -3.16 0.04 5.12
CA GLN A 568 -3.90 -0.85 6.01
C GLN A 568 -3.30 -0.86 7.42
N PHE A 569 -1.97 -0.82 7.54
CA PHE A 569 -1.29 -0.71 8.83
C PHE A 569 -1.58 0.62 9.52
N LEU A 570 -1.58 1.73 8.79
CA LEU A 570 -1.93 3.05 9.32
C LEU A 570 -3.41 3.14 9.71
N GLN A 571 -4.32 2.55 8.92
CA GLN A 571 -5.73 2.45 9.26
C GLN A 571 -5.97 1.57 10.49
N GLY A 572 -5.24 0.47 10.61
CA GLY A 572 -5.22 -0.39 11.79
C GLY A 572 -4.78 0.36 13.03
N TYR A 573 -3.66 1.10 12.95
CA TYR A 573 -3.20 1.96 14.04
C TYR A 573 -4.22 3.02 14.43
N SER A 574 -4.84 3.70 13.45
CA SER A 574 -5.87 4.71 13.72
C SER A 574 -7.13 4.13 14.39
N SER A 575 -7.46 2.88 14.09
CA SER A 575 -8.59 2.17 14.72
C SER A 575 -8.23 1.70 16.13
N GLN A 576 -6.98 1.29 16.34
CA GLN A 576 -6.45 0.89 17.64
C GLN A 576 -6.29 2.08 18.60
N GLU A 577 -5.91 3.25 18.09
CA GLU A 577 -5.85 4.51 18.85
C GLU A 577 -7.24 4.96 19.33
N LYS A 578 -8.27 4.81 18.48
CA LYS A 578 -9.67 5.05 18.86
C LYS A 578 -10.16 4.06 19.91
N GLY A 579 -9.87 2.77 19.76
CA GLY A 579 -10.24 1.74 20.73
C GLY A 579 -9.51 1.87 22.08
N SER A 580 -8.25 2.32 22.07
CA SER A 580 -7.47 2.60 23.28
C SER A 580 -8.07 3.76 24.07
N ASN A 581 -8.41 4.87 23.41
CA ASN A 581 -9.08 6.02 24.03
C ASN A 581 -10.43 5.63 24.64
N GLU A 582 -11.20 4.77 23.96
CA GLU A 582 -12.49 4.29 24.47
C GLU A 582 -12.33 3.37 25.70
N ARG A 583 -11.30 2.50 25.71
CA ARG A 583 -10.96 1.69 26.88
C ARG A 583 -10.48 2.54 28.04
N GLU A 584 -9.60 3.51 27.80
CA GLU A 584 -9.14 4.46 28.82
C GLU A 584 -10.31 5.26 29.41
N GLN A 585 -11.25 5.71 28.58
CA GLN A 585 -12.46 6.37 29.06
C GLN A 585 -13.32 5.42 29.92
N ARG A 586 -13.50 4.16 29.53
CA ARG A 586 -14.24 3.18 30.35
C ARG A 586 -13.54 2.87 31.67
N TYR A 587 -12.22 2.70 31.67
CA TYR A 587 -11.44 2.48 32.89
C TYR A 587 -11.46 3.71 33.79
N ARG A 588 -11.38 4.93 33.22
CA ARG A 588 -11.51 6.18 33.97
C ARG A 588 -12.88 6.31 34.63
N VAL A 589 -13.96 5.99 33.91
CA VAL A 589 -15.32 5.99 34.45
C VAL A 589 -15.48 4.93 35.56
N GLN A 590 -14.93 3.72 35.40
CA GLN A 590 -14.95 2.70 36.45
C GLN A 590 -14.11 3.09 37.67
N TYR A 591 -12.97 3.76 37.45
CA TYR A 591 -12.10 4.21 38.53
C TYR A 591 -12.76 5.33 39.33
N GLU A 592 -13.37 6.32 38.65
CA GLU A 592 -14.14 7.39 39.28
C GLU A 592 -15.36 6.85 40.05
N ALA A 593 -16.05 5.84 39.51
CA ALA A 593 -17.19 5.20 40.19
C ALA A 593 -16.78 4.44 41.46
N ASN A 594 -15.59 3.84 41.48
CA ASN A 594 -15.07 3.10 42.64
C ASN A 594 -14.36 4.00 43.67
N LEU A 595 -13.89 5.19 43.27
CA LEU A 595 -13.30 6.17 44.18
C LEU A 595 -14.34 6.91 45.01
N ASP A 596 -15.60 6.96 44.55
CA ASP A 596 -16.67 7.70 45.22
C ASP A 596 -17.17 6.94 46.47
N PRO A 597 -16.81 7.35 47.70
CA PRO A 597 -17.11 6.62 48.93
C PRO A 597 -18.62 6.56 49.22
N PHE A 598 -19.39 7.46 48.60
CA PHE A 598 -20.84 7.54 48.76
C PHE A 598 -21.59 6.56 47.83
N SER A 599 -21.02 6.18 46.69
CA SER A 599 -21.64 5.23 45.76
C SER A 599 -21.65 3.81 46.34
N SER A 600 -20.54 3.41 46.98
CA SER A 600 -20.40 2.12 47.67
C SER A 600 -21.27 2.04 48.92
N PHE A 601 -21.35 3.14 49.69
CA PHE A 601 -22.25 3.25 50.84
C PHE A 601 -23.72 3.21 50.43
N SER A 602 -24.11 3.90 49.35
CA SER A 602 -25.49 3.87 48.84
C SER A 602 -25.91 2.48 48.40
N ARG A 603 -25.03 1.72 47.73
CA ARG A 603 -25.27 0.32 47.33
C ARG A 603 -25.46 -0.60 48.54
N GLN A 604 -24.67 -0.44 49.59
CA GLN A 604 -24.81 -1.18 50.85
C GLN A 604 -26.11 -0.83 51.61
N VAL A 605 -26.52 0.43 51.60
CA VAL A 605 -27.78 0.86 52.22
C VAL A 605 -28.98 0.31 51.44
N THR A 606 -28.95 0.29 50.11
CA THR A 606 -30.02 -0.35 49.31
C THR A 606 -30.11 -1.86 49.49
N SER A 607 -29.00 -2.57 49.73
CA SER A 607 -29.07 -4.02 49.98
C SER A 607 -29.64 -4.37 51.35
N TYR A 608 -29.56 -3.44 52.32
CA TYR A 608 -30.12 -3.61 53.66
C TYR A 608 -31.64 -3.36 53.73
N PHE A 609 -32.22 -2.73 52.71
CA PHE A 609 -33.67 -2.45 52.62
C PHE A 609 -34.47 -3.51 51.84
N LEU A 610 -33.81 -4.59 51.40
CA LEU A 610 -34.41 -5.67 50.60
C LEU A 610 -34.58 -7.01 51.36
N TYR A 611 -34.39 -7.01 52.69
CA TYR A 611 -34.79 -8.08 53.62
C TYR A 611 -35.64 -7.48 54.72
#